data_AF-A0ABD4LMS8-F1
#
_entry.id   AF-A0ABD4LMS8-F1
#
_cell.length_a   1.000
_cell.length_b   1.000
_cell.length_c   1.000
_cell.angle_alpha   90.00
_cell.angle_beta   90.00
_cell.angle_gamma   90.00
#
_symmetry.space_group_name_H-M   'P 1'
#
loop_
_entity.id
_entity.type
_entity.pdbx_description
1 polymer ?
#
loop_
_entity_poly.entity_id
_entity_poly.type
_entity_poly.pdbx_seq_one_letter_code
_entity_poly.pdbx_strand_id
1 'polypeptide(L)'
;MIAVNELANQLAEHIVLNISKFRESFMSLNDVSNFLRENLGDEYTSELAVAVKEVLKNDDRLDFFREGSYNHQQKFYYSAGNWIAPKGMYTNPVEAKHKMKWYAWQESEDDTD
;
A
#
# COMPACT_ATOMS: atom_id res chain seq x y z
N MET A 1 -28.50 6.47 -3.15
CA MET A 1 -27.25 5.80 -2.76
C MET A 1 -26.13 6.83 -2.81
N ILE A 2 -25.86 7.48 -1.67
CA ILE A 2 -24.62 8.27 -1.45
C ILE A 2 -23.58 7.32 -0.80
N ALA A 3 -23.57 6.05 -1.21
CA ALA A 3 -23.55 4.97 -0.21
C ALA A 3 -22.19 4.28 0.01
N VAL A 4 -21.25 4.34 -0.92
CA VAL A 4 -19.93 3.69 -0.77
C VAL A 4 -18.83 4.55 -1.37
N ASN A 5 -19.07 5.14 -2.55
CA ASN A 5 -18.08 5.96 -3.25
C ASN A 5 -17.65 7.22 -2.48
N GLU A 6 -18.58 7.90 -1.82
CA GLU A 6 -18.23 9.12 -1.07
C GLU A 6 -17.41 8.81 0.19
N LEU A 7 -17.80 7.78 0.93
CA LEU A 7 -17.03 7.27 2.07
C LEU A 7 -15.65 6.75 1.62
N ALA A 8 -15.59 6.01 0.50
CA ALA A 8 -14.34 5.52 -0.06
C ALA A 8 -13.39 6.67 -0.42
N ASN A 9 -13.90 7.75 -1.02
CA ASN A 9 -13.10 8.94 -1.32
C ASN A 9 -12.58 9.61 -0.04
N GLN A 10 -13.40 9.74 1.00
CA GLN A 10 -12.97 10.36 2.26
C GLN A 10 -11.88 9.52 2.96
N LEU A 11 -12.04 8.19 2.98
CA LEU A 11 -11.05 7.28 3.55
C LEU A 11 -9.76 7.26 2.74
N ALA A 12 -9.86 7.26 1.41
CA ALA A 12 -8.69 7.37 0.53
C ALA A 12 -7.95 8.68 0.75
N GLU A 13 -8.67 9.81 0.84
CA GLU A 13 -8.07 11.11 1.15
C GLU A 13 -7.30 11.09 2.48
N HIS A 14 -7.90 10.49 3.52
CA HIS A 14 -7.22 10.34 4.81
C HIS A 14 -5.92 9.53 4.68
N ILE A 15 -5.96 8.42 3.95
CA ILE A 15 -4.78 7.59 3.69
C ILE A 15 -3.72 8.35 2.90
N VAL A 16 -4.10 9.08 1.84
CA VAL A 16 -3.17 9.90 1.04
C VAL A 16 -2.51 10.96 1.90
N LEU A 17 -3.28 11.67 2.71
CA LEU A 17 -2.74 12.68 3.64
C LEU A 17 -1.80 12.06 4.67
N ASN A 18 -2.12 10.86 5.17
CA ASN A 18 -1.29 10.16 6.13
C ASN A 18 0.04 9.72 5.51
N ILE A 19 -0.02 9.04 4.36
CA ILE A 19 1.14 8.63 3.56
C ILE A 19 2.00 9.85 3.21
N SER A 20 1.41 10.95 2.75
CA SER A 20 2.15 12.17 2.38
C SER A 20 2.84 12.87 3.55
N LYS A 21 2.38 12.69 4.79
CA LYS A 21 2.99 13.28 5.99
C LYS A 21 4.27 12.56 6.41
N PHE A 22 4.39 11.27 6.11
CA PHE A 22 5.55 10.48 6.50
C PHE A 22 6.55 10.39 5.34
N ARG A 23 7.73 10.96 5.57
CA ARG A 23 8.81 11.13 4.59
C ARG A 23 9.44 9.81 4.10
N GLU A 24 8.92 8.66 4.53
CA GLU A 24 9.33 7.31 4.13
C GLU A 24 8.10 6.38 3.95
N SER A 25 6.93 6.90 3.59
CA SER A 25 5.74 6.06 3.48
C SER A 25 5.75 5.18 2.22
N PHE A 26 5.63 3.88 2.45
CA PHE A 26 5.48 2.85 1.43
C PHE A 26 4.52 1.80 1.97
N MET A 27 3.39 1.58 1.31
CA MET A 27 2.28 0.80 1.85
C MET A 27 1.76 -0.20 0.83
N SER A 28 1.50 -1.44 1.23
CA SER A 28 0.83 -2.40 0.35
C SER A 28 -0.68 -2.15 0.32
N LEU A 29 -1.34 -2.52 -0.78
CA LEU A 29 -2.80 -2.51 -0.82
C LEU A 29 -3.43 -3.54 0.14
N ASN A 30 -2.66 -4.48 0.69
CA ASN A 30 -3.12 -5.36 1.75
C ASN A 30 -3.13 -4.62 3.10
N ASP A 31 -2.10 -3.81 3.37
CA ASP A 31 -2.04 -2.95 4.55
C ASP A 31 -3.19 -1.94 4.56
N VAL A 32 -3.62 -1.45 3.39
CA VAL A 32 -4.85 -0.63 3.27
C VAL A 32 -6.07 -1.40 3.79
N SER A 33 -6.23 -2.68 3.43
CA SER A 33 -7.34 -3.49 3.95
C SER A 33 -7.25 -3.69 5.46
N ASN A 34 -6.05 -3.93 6.00
CA ASN A 34 -5.84 -4.10 7.42
C ASN A 34 -6.14 -2.81 8.18
N PHE A 35 -5.61 -1.67 7.71
CA PHE A 35 -5.89 -0.35 8.24
C PHE A 35 -7.40 -0.06 8.27
N LEU A 36 -8.11 -0.31 7.17
CA LEU A 36 -9.55 -0.11 7.12
C LEU A 36 -10.29 -1.03 8.10
N ARG A 37 -9.89 -2.30 8.22
CA ARG A 37 -10.50 -3.25 9.14
C ARG A 37 -10.31 -2.84 10.60
N GLU A 38 -9.11 -2.40 10.96
CA GLU A 38 -8.78 -1.96 12.31
C GLU A 38 -9.53 -0.67 12.71
N ASN A 39 -9.74 0.24 11.77
CA ASN A 39 -10.37 1.53 12.05
C ASN A 39 -11.91 1.50 11.94
N LEU A 40 -12.47 0.65 11.07
CA LEU A 40 -13.91 0.62 10.83
C LEU A 40 -14.64 -0.50 11.59
N GLY A 41 -13.93 -1.53 12.06
CA GLY A 41 -14.53 -2.64 12.79
C GLY A 41 -15.68 -3.29 12.00
N ASP A 42 -16.89 -3.26 12.56
CA ASP A 42 -18.09 -3.85 11.97
C ASP A 42 -18.57 -3.14 10.69
N GLU A 43 -18.16 -1.89 10.47
CA GLU A 43 -18.50 -1.14 9.25
C GLU A 43 -17.57 -1.50 8.07
N TYR A 44 -16.52 -2.27 8.31
CA TYR A 44 -15.64 -2.76 7.26
C TYR A 44 -16.37 -3.71 6.32
N THR A 45 -16.28 -3.45 5.02
CA THR A 45 -16.70 -4.40 3.98
C THR A 45 -15.61 -4.56 2.93
N SER A 46 -15.54 -5.75 2.32
CA SER A 46 -14.63 -5.99 1.20
C SER A 46 -14.93 -5.08 0.01
N GLU A 47 -16.19 -4.72 -0.22
CA GLU A 47 -16.60 -3.77 -1.26
C GLU A 47 -16.02 -2.37 -1.02
N LEU A 48 -16.14 -1.86 0.22
CA LEU A 48 -15.54 -0.59 0.60
C LEU A 48 -14.01 -0.61 0.43
N ALA A 49 -13.37 -1.69 0.86
CA ALA A 49 -11.92 -1.84 0.70
C ALA A 49 -11.49 -1.85 -0.77
N VAL A 50 -12.26 -2.50 -1.65
CA VAL A 50 -12.01 -2.46 -3.10
C VAL A 50 -12.18 -1.04 -3.64
N ALA A 51 -13.26 -0.36 -3.28
CA ALA A 51 -13.52 1.02 -3.72
C ALA A 51 -12.39 1.97 -3.29
N VAL A 52 -11.96 1.91 -2.02
CA VAL A 52 -10.83 2.72 -1.51
C VAL A 52 -9.54 2.43 -2.28
N LYS A 53 -9.22 1.14 -2.52
CA LYS A 53 -8.02 0.77 -3.28
C LYS A 53 -8.07 1.28 -4.72
N GLU A 54 -9.22 1.26 -5.37
CA GLU A 54 -9.37 1.83 -6.71
C GLU A 54 -9.15 3.35 -6.72
N VAL A 55 -9.64 4.07 -5.70
CA VAL A 55 -9.35 5.51 -5.58
C VAL A 55 -7.85 5.74 -5.42
N LEU A 56 -7.19 5.01 -4.51
CA LEU A 56 -5.75 5.16 -4.25
C LEU A 56 -4.87 4.82 -5.45
N LYS A 57 -5.22 3.81 -6.25
CA LYS A 57 -4.49 3.45 -7.48
C LYS A 57 -4.52 4.54 -8.55
N ASN A 58 -5.60 5.32 -8.57
CA ASN A 58 -5.86 6.35 -9.57
C ASN A 58 -5.62 7.77 -9.04
N ASP A 59 -5.10 7.92 -7.81
CA ASP A 59 -4.82 9.23 -7.23
C ASP A 59 -3.51 9.80 -7.80
N ASP A 60 -3.58 10.99 -8.40
CA ASP A 60 -2.45 11.65 -9.06
C ASP A 60 -1.31 12.04 -8.12
N ARG A 61 -1.51 11.99 -6.78
CA ARG A 61 -0.50 12.30 -5.76
C ARG A 61 0.29 11.06 -5.35
N LEU A 62 -0.10 9.88 -5.80
CA LEU A 62 0.56 8.62 -5.47
C LEU A 62 1.22 7.99 -6.69
N ASP A 63 2.32 7.28 -6.47
CA ASP A 63 2.84 6.31 -7.41
C ASP A 63 2.24 4.94 -7.08
N PHE A 64 1.64 4.31 -8.08
CA PHE A 64 1.12 2.95 -7.99
C PHE A 64 2.10 1.94 -8.57
N PHE A 65 2.48 0.98 -7.73
CA PHE A 65 3.40 -0.08 -8.07
C PHE A 65 2.66 -1.42 -8.19
N ARG A 66 2.41 -1.85 -9.43
CA ARG A 66 1.77 -3.14 -9.74
C ARG A 66 2.70 -4.34 -9.51
N GLU A 67 2.17 -5.43 -8.98
CA GLU A 67 2.89 -6.71 -8.90
C GLU A 67 3.34 -7.21 -10.28
N GLY A 68 4.58 -7.71 -10.37
CA GLY A 68 5.12 -8.35 -11.57
C GLY A 68 5.64 -7.39 -12.66
N SER A 69 5.56 -6.06 -12.50
CA SER A 69 6.07 -5.10 -13.49
C SER A 69 7.54 -4.69 -13.30
N TYR A 70 8.27 -5.28 -12.35
CA TYR A 70 9.66 -4.89 -12.04
C TYR A 70 10.66 -5.88 -12.64
N ASN A 71 11.68 -5.35 -13.32
CA ASN A 71 12.65 -6.17 -14.03
C ASN A 71 13.45 -7.09 -13.08
N HIS A 72 13.34 -8.39 -13.38
CA HIS A 72 13.80 -9.56 -12.64
C HIS A 72 15.33 -9.76 -12.50
N GLN A 73 16.16 -8.79 -12.85
CA GLN A 73 17.62 -9.01 -12.88
C GLN A 73 18.27 -9.08 -11.49
N GLN A 74 17.53 -8.83 -10.42
CA GLN A 74 18.01 -8.96 -9.04
C GLN A 74 17.09 -9.87 -8.24
N LYS A 75 17.50 -11.14 -8.06
CA LYS A 75 16.79 -12.20 -7.32
C LYS A 75 16.35 -11.85 -5.88
N PHE A 76 16.80 -10.72 -5.33
CA PHE A 76 16.64 -10.35 -3.91
C PHE A 76 15.46 -9.42 -3.62
N TYR A 77 14.70 -8.99 -4.64
CA TYR A 77 13.69 -7.95 -4.48
C TYR A 77 12.32 -8.34 -5.02
N TYR A 78 11.89 -9.56 -4.71
CA TYR A 78 10.51 -9.96 -4.93
C TYR A 78 9.59 -9.02 -4.14
N SER A 79 8.87 -8.16 -4.83
CA SER A 79 7.79 -7.36 -4.24
C SER A 79 6.48 -8.03 -4.57
N ALA A 80 6.06 -8.96 -3.70
CA ALA A 80 4.73 -9.54 -3.78
C ALA A 80 3.67 -8.45 -3.57
N GLY A 81 2.54 -8.55 -4.26
CA GLY A 81 1.42 -7.63 -4.13
C GLY A 81 1.64 -6.24 -4.76
N ASN A 82 0.59 -5.42 -4.65
CA ASN A 82 0.53 -4.07 -5.20
C ASN A 82 0.79 -3.03 -4.12
N TRP A 83 1.50 -1.96 -4.46
CA TRP A 83 1.99 -0.97 -3.49
C TRP A 83 1.67 0.46 -3.91
N ILE A 84 1.63 1.37 -2.94
CA ILE A 84 1.47 2.81 -3.13
C ILE A 84 2.52 3.57 -2.33
N ALA A 85 2.96 4.71 -2.87
CA ALA A 85 3.86 5.66 -2.22
C ALA A 85 3.53 7.10 -2.64
N PRO A 86 3.99 8.14 -1.92
CA PRO A 86 3.98 9.50 -2.43
C PRO A 86 4.65 9.58 -3.79
N LYS A 87 4.05 10.34 -4.70
CA LYS A 87 4.53 10.49 -6.07
C LYS A 87 5.95 11.04 -6.14
N GLY A 88 6.76 10.43 -7.00
CA GLY A 88 8.15 10.82 -7.28
C GLY A 88 9.13 10.46 -6.17
N MET A 89 8.68 9.74 -5.13
CA MET A 89 9.49 9.45 -3.96
C MET A 89 10.44 8.26 -4.16
N TYR A 90 9.98 7.27 -4.92
CA TYR A 90 10.72 6.06 -5.24
C TYR A 90 10.60 5.77 -6.73
N THR A 91 11.69 5.32 -7.35
CA THR A 91 11.71 4.95 -8.78
C THR A 91 10.95 3.65 -9.01
N ASN A 92 10.94 2.75 -8.02
CA ASN A 92 10.31 1.44 -8.05
C ASN A 92 10.16 0.91 -6.60
N PRO A 93 9.35 -0.14 -6.35
CA PRO A 93 9.13 -0.65 -4.99
C PRO A 93 10.36 -1.36 -4.42
N VAL A 94 11.30 -1.80 -5.26
CA VAL A 94 12.58 -2.36 -4.82
C VAL A 94 13.40 -1.28 -4.08
N GLU A 95 13.51 -0.10 -4.67
CA GLU A 95 14.15 1.06 -4.06
C GLU A 95 13.44 1.46 -2.76
N ALA A 96 12.11 1.46 -2.76
CA ALA A 96 11.31 1.77 -1.58
C ALA A 96 11.60 0.80 -0.43
N LYS A 97 11.52 -0.51 -0.69
CA LYS A 97 11.85 -1.56 0.30
C LYS A 97 13.29 -1.46 0.80
N HIS A 98 14.25 -1.21 -0.09
CA HIS A 98 15.64 -1.05 0.29
C HIS A 98 15.85 0.15 1.23
N LYS A 99 15.25 1.31 0.94
CA LYS A 99 15.29 2.49 1.81
C LYS A 99 14.66 2.22 3.18
N MET A 100 13.54 1.48 3.19
CA MET A 100 12.82 1.04 4.39
C MET A 100 13.52 -0.10 5.16
N LYS A 101 14.62 -0.64 4.63
CA LYS A 101 15.31 -1.83 5.16
C LYS A 101 14.41 -3.08 5.25
N TRP A 102 13.43 -3.18 4.37
CA TRP A 102 12.51 -4.33 4.26
C TRP A 102 13.14 -5.41 3.36
N TYR A 103 13.97 -6.26 3.96
CA TYR A 103 14.67 -7.32 3.25
C TYR A 103 13.84 -8.62 3.23
N ALA A 104 13.77 -9.30 2.08
CA ALA A 104 12.98 -10.52 1.90
C ALA A 104 13.38 -11.70 2.82
N TRP A 105 14.59 -11.68 3.40
CA TRP A 105 15.07 -12.71 4.36
C TRP A 105 14.63 -12.46 5.81
N GLN A 106 13.96 -11.35 6.12
CA GLN A 106 13.47 -11.06 7.47
C GLN A 106 12.06 -11.64 7.73
N GLU A 107 11.41 -12.20 6.71
CA GLU A 107 10.19 -13.02 6.89
C GLU A 107 10.53 -14.46 7.34
N SER A 108 11.82 -14.79 7.54
CA SER A 108 12.29 -16.11 7.94
C SER A 108 13.19 -16.09 9.19
N GLU A 109 12.78 -15.34 10.22
CA GLU A 109 13.18 -15.63 11.61
C GLU A 109 11.92 -16.02 12.42
N ASP A 110 11.23 -17.07 11.96
CA ASP A 110 10.69 -18.07 12.87
C ASP A 110 11.88 -18.91 13.35
N ASP A 111 12.75 -18.31 14.15
CA ASP A 111 13.70 -19.08 14.96
C ASP A 111 13.01 -19.38 16.29
N THR A 112 12.45 -20.58 16.30
CA THR A 112 12.18 -21.40 17.48
C THR A 112 13.18 -21.17 18.62
N ASP A 113 12.65 -20.80 19.79
CA ASP A 113 13.08 -21.32 21.10
C ASP A 113 11.88 -21.37 22.07
#